data_AF-A0AAD4NTH2-F1
#
_entry.id   AF-A0AAD4NTH2-F1
#
_cell.length_a   1.000
_cell.length_b   1.000
_cell.length_c   1.000
_cell.angle_alpha   90.00
_cell.angle_beta   90.00
_cell.angle_gamma   90.00
#
_symmetry.space_group_name_H-M   'P 1'
#
loop_
_entity.id
_entity.type
_entity.pdbx_description
1 polymer ?
#
loop_
_entity_poly.entity_id
_entity_poly.type
_entity_poly.pdbx_seq_one_letter_code
_entity_poly.pdbx_strand_id
1 'polypeptide(L)'
;MLGTWSSDHGPFERRQNGNNNRNGQNNGPDTSAFTIVNGRIFTPGLGIILAPQPFTPMGGDFLHIALDVSGDGKLPVPPQNIADPFTQVYNFTLFLTSTATQKNFTISNLTTSTPPFADILDQESGQTVKHINFEWPECLVGDNNEDEGSTARGDYNISIHQNYRLNGVERYTIFNLPISVTNSIQRFPGASQLTTKPAPGPLSANGGRLPCAMIENPWEDFQTQVNSVNNPPGQPIQDIPLETSVRSDGGQVGGNGADEGSSGSRSGSGGGNGNSQGGTNGQGEIAPGQGGNAALGAA
;
A
#
# COMPACT_ATOMS: atom_id res chain seq x y z
N MET A 1 -31.06 18.77 7.78
CA MET A 1 -32.05 17.78 8.23
C MET A 1 -31.27 16.60 8.77
N LEU A 2 -31.41 16.32 10.07
CA LEU A 2 -30.70 15.26 10.78
C LEU A 2 -31.20 13.89 10.28
N GLY A 3 -30.30 13.11 9.69
CA GLY A 3 -30.53 11.67 9.51
C GLY A 3 -30.47 11.00 10.88
N THR A 4 -31.59 10.44 11.30
CA THR A 4 -31.70 9.55 12.46
C THR A 4 -30.85 8.30 12.23
N TRP A 5 -29.77 8.14 12.98
CA TRP A 5 -28.95 6.92 12.97
C TRP A 5 -29.54 5.94 13.99
N SER A 6 -29.95 4.77 13.50
CA SER A 6 -30.47 3.68 14.31
C SER A 6 -29.37 3.09 15.20
N SER A 7 -29.67 2.91 16.48
CA SER A 7 -28.85 2.23 17.49
C SER A 7 -28.96 0.71 17.43
N ASP A 8 -29.18 0.12 16.24
CA ASP A 8 -29.27 -1.33 16.09
C ASP A 8 -27.89 -1.97 15.96
N HIS A 9 -27.60 -2.86 16.91
CA HIS A 9 -26.44 -3.75 17.01
C HIS A 9 -26.40 -4.80 15.86
N GLY A 10 -26.31 -4.35 14.61
CA GLY A 10 -26.24 -5.18 13.41
C GLY A 10 -25.04 -5.01 12.45
N PRO A 11 -23.98 -4.22 12.69
CA PRO A 11 -22.92 -4.03 11.68
C PRO A 11 -21.89 -5.17 11.62
N PHE A 12 -21.65 -5.90 12.72
CA PHE A 12 -20.66 -6.99 12.79
C PHE A 12 -20.99 -8.17 11.86
N GLU A 13 -22.22 -8.70 11.95
CA GLU A 13 -22.63 -9.84 11.11
C GLU A 13 -22.87 -9.44 9.65
N ARG A 14 -23.34 -8.20 9.38
CA ARG A 14 -23.63 -7.77 8.00
C ARG A 14 -22.39 -7.46 7.16
N ARG A 15 -21.28 -7.08 7.81
CA ARG A 15 -20.02 -6.76 7.12
C ARG A 15 -19.16 -7.99 6.88
N GLN A 16 -19.13 -8.94 7.82
CA GLN A 16 -18.40 -10.21 7.65
C GLN A 16 -19.16 -11.25 6.84
N ASN A 17 -20.49 -11.15 6.81
CA ASN A 17 -21.37 -12.06 6.10
C ASN A 17 -22.19 -11.22 5.12
N GLY A 18 -21.71 -11.12 3.87
CA GLY A 18 -22.32 -10.31 2.80
C GLY A 18 -23.83 -10.52 2.74
N ASN A 19 -24.59 -9.54 3.23
CA ASN A 19 -26.02 -9.69 3.51
C ASN A 19 -26.88 -9.49 2.26
N ASN A 20 -26.54 -10.17 1.17
CA ASN A 20 -27.33 -10.22 -0.06
C ASN A 20 -27.29 -11.63 -0.66
N ASN A 21 -27.75 -12.66 0.06
CA ASN A 21 -28.27 -13.82 -0.66
C ASN A 21 -29.30 -14.66 0.10
N ARG A 22 -30.43 -14.90 -0.57
CA ARG A 22 -31.52 -15.82 -0.18
C ARG A 22 -31.11 -17.31 -0.29
N ASN A 23 -29.82 -17.64 -0.30
CA ASN A 23 -29.31 -18.95 -0.69
C ASN A 23 -28.31 -19.61 0.28
N GLY A 24 -28.14 -19.10 1.50
CA GLY A 24 -27.43 -19.83 2.57
C GLY A 24 -25.95 -20.16 2.30
N GLN A 25 -25.30 -19.47 1.36
CA GLN A 25 -23.86 -19.57 1.12
C GLN A 25 -23.17 -18.37 1.79
N ASN A 26 -22.37 -18.64 2.83
CA ASN A 26 -21.52 -17.64 3.50
C ASN A 26 -20.40 -17.21 2.56
N ASN A 27 -20.66 -16.23 1.70
CA ASN A 27 -19.68 -15.69 0.75
C ASN A 27 -18.84 -14.57 1.36
N GLY A 28 -18.28 -14.77 2.57
CA GLY A 28 -17.38 -13.82 3.22
C GLY A 28 -17.88 -12.36 3.28
N PRO A 29 -16.99 -11.40 3.61
CA PRO A 29 -17.31 -9.98 3.57
C PRO A 29 -17.42 -9.47 2.13
N ASP A 30 -18.33 -8.51 1.88
CA ASP A 30 -18.46 -7.85 0.57
C ASP A 30 -17.29 -6.89 0.34
N THR A 31 -16.39 -7.25 -0.58
CA THR A 31 -15.23 -6.43 -0.97
C THR A 31 -15.41 -5.74 -2.32
N SER A 32 -16.62 -5.71 -2.89
CA SER A 32 -16.88 -5.13 -4.22
C SER A 32 -16.56 -3.64 -4.35
N ALA A 33 -16.51 -2.93 -3.22
CA ALA A 33 -16.10 -1.52 -3.15
C ALA A 33 -14.58 -1.30 -3.25
N PHE A 34 -13.77 -2.37 -3.32
CA PHE A 34 -12.32 -2.29 -3.36
C PHE A 34 -11.76 -2.85 -4.67
N THR A 35 -10.78 -2.16 -5.23
CA THR A 35 -9.96 -2.70 -6.31
C THR A 35 -8.85 -3.56 -5.70
N ILE A 36 -9.09 -4.87 -5.62
CA ILE A 36 -8.13 -5.84 -5.08
C ILE A 36 -7.55 -6.69 -6.22
N VAL A 37 -6.24 -6.64 -6.40
CA VAL A 37 -5.53 -7.44 -7.41
C VAL A 37 -4.36 -8.16 -6.74
N ASN A 38 -4.35 -9.49 -6.81
CA ASN A 38 -3.32 -10.34 -6.20
C ASN A 38 -3.08 -10.05 -4.70
N GLY A 39 -4.16 -9.80 -3.95
CA GLY A 39 -4.08 -9.46 -2.52
C GLY A 39 -3.66 -8.01 -2.21
N ARG A 40 -3.42 -7.19 -3.23
CA ARG A 40 -3.08 -5.77 -3.09
C ARG A 40 -4.32 -4.91 -3.26
N ILE A 41 -4.53 -3.95 -2.37
CA ILE A 41 -5.70 -3.07 -2.39
C ILE A 41 -5.26 -1.73 -2.95
N PHE A 42 -5.76 -1.40 -4.13
CA PHE A 42 -5.45 -0.15 -4.81
C PHE A 42 -6.35 0.95 -4.27
N THR A 43 -5.72 2.00 -3.74
CA THR A 43 -6.45 3.17 -3.29
C THR A 43 -6.76 4.10 -4.47
N PRO A 44 -7.66 5.09 -4.29
CA PRO A 44 -7.84 6.17 -5.25
C PRO A 44 -6.59 7.03 -5.48
N GLY A 45 -5.60 6.96 -4.60
CA GLY A 45 -4.33 7.65 -4.72
C GLY A 45 -3.20 6.77 -5.26
N LEU A 46 -1.97 7.11 -4.88
CA LEU A 46 -0.76 6.40 -5.30
C LEU A 46 -0.34 5.28 -4.34
N GLY A 47 -0.94 5.24 -3.14
CA GLY A 47 -0.69 4.19 -2.16
C GLY A 47 -1.37 2.87 -2.53
N ILE A 48 -0.71 1.75 -2.25
CA ILE A 48 -1.27 0.41 -2.40
C ILE A 48 -1.11 -0.35 -1.08
N ILE A 49 -2.23 -0.81 -0.52
CA ILE A 49 -2.21 -1.51 0.77
C ILE A 49 -1.96 -3.00 0.52
N LEU A 50 -0.95 -3.54 1.18
CA LEU A 50 -0.58 -4.96 1.13
C LEU A 50 -1.11 -5.73 2.35
N ALA A 51 -1.30 -5.03 3.48
CA ALA A 51 -1.95 -5.57 4.67
C ALA A 51 -2.49 -4.44 5.57
N PRO A 52 -3.56 -4.69 6.35
CA PRO A 52 -4.37 -5.92 6.36
C PRO A 52 -5.34 -5.99 5.16
N GLN A 53 -6.05 -7.11 5.03
CA GLN A 53 -7.20 -7.21 4.10
C GLN A 53 -8.43 -6.51 4.69
N PRO A 54 -9.42 -6.10 3.87
CA PRO A 54 -10.65 -5.52 4.38
C PRO A 54 -11.35 -6.47 5.35
N PHE A 55 -11.94 -5.90 6.40
CA PHE A 55 -12.71 -6.59 7.45
C PHE A 55 -11.91 -7.62 8.26
N THR A 56 -10.58 -7.58 8.21
CA THR A 56 -9.74 -8.48 9.01
C THR A 56 -10.01 -8.27 10.51
N PRO A 57 -10.25 -9.34 11.28
CA PRO A 57 -10.23 -9.29 12.74
C PRO A 57 -8.82 -9.01 13.26
N MET A 58 -8.67 -7.93 14.00
CA MET A 58 -7.40 -7.39 14.50
C MET A 58 -7.34 -7.44 16.03
N GLY A 59 -6.13 -7.56 16.55
CA GLY A 59 -5.79 -7.58 17.97
C GLY A 59 -4.32 -7.94 18.13
N GLY A 60 -3.94 -8.61 19.21
CA GLY A 60 -2.56 -8.94 19.52
C GLY A 60 -1.76 -7.74 20.03
N ASP A 61 -0.45 -7.76 19.82
CA ASP A 61 0.44 -6.69 20.31
C ASP A 61 0.25 -5.40 19.49
N PHE A 62 0.24 -5.52 18.15
CA PHE A 62 0.18 -4.38 17.22
C PHE A 62 -0.87 -4.55 16.12
N LEU A 63 -1.31 -3.41 15.59
CA LEU A 63 -1.86 -3.31 14.25
C LEU A 63 -0.71 -3.25 13.24
N HIS A 64 -0.58 -4.31 12.44
CA HIS A 64 0.37 -4.36 11.32
C HIS A 64 -0.26 -3.79 10.05
N ILE A 65 0.39 -2.79 9.46
CA ILE A 65 0.01 -2.22 8.18
C ILE A 65 1.21 -2.30 7.24
N ALA A 66 0.98 -2.71 6.00
CA ALA A 66 1.99 -2.67 4.95
C ALA A 66 1.45 -1.83 3.79
N LEU A 67 2.15 -0.73 3.49
CA LEU A 67 1.74 0.25 2.50
C LEU A 67 2.87 0.47 1.50
N ASP A 68 2.62 0.17 0.23
CA ASP A 68 3.46 0.63 -0.87
C ASP A 68 3.20 2.12 -1.09
N VAL A 69 4.26 2.92 -0.96
CA VAL A 69 4.24 4.39 -1.06
C VAL A 69 4.87 4.88 -2.37
N SER A 70 5.13 3.97 -3.32
CA SER A 70 5.94 4.20 -4.51
C SER A 70 5.15 4.16 -5.83
N GLY A 71 3.81 4.10 -5.76
CA GLY A 71 2.99 3.97 -6.97
C GLY A 71 3.31 2.70 -7.77
N ASP A 72 3.47 1.56 -7.08
CA ASP A 72 3.86 0.27 -7.64
C ASP A 72 5.31 0.21 -8.15
N GLY A 73 6.25 0.77 -7.38
CA GLY A 73 7.68 0.82 -7.69
C GLY A 73 8.07 1.86 -8.75
N LYS A 74 7.10 2.61 -9.29
CA LYS A 74 7.31 3.60 -10.36
C LYS A 74 7.92 4.91 -9.85
N LEU A 75 7.80 5.18 -8.55
CA LEU A 75 8.29 6.41 -7.92
C LEU A 75 9.42 6.10 -6.93
N PRO A 76 10.45 6.96 -6.85
CA PRO A 76 11.56 6.76 -5.92
C PRO A 76 11.14 6.95 -4.45
N VAL A 77 11.73 6.17 -3.54
CA VAL A 77 11.45 6.21 -2.09
C VAL A 77 12.73 6.15 -1.25
N PRO A 78 12.88 6.98 -0.18
CA PRO A 78 12.06 8.16 0.09
C PRO A 78 12.22 9.17 -1.05
N PRO A 79 11.26 10.07 -1.27
CA PRO A 79 11.35 11.03 -2.36
C PRO A 79 12.56 11.95 -2.19
N GLN A 80 13.66 11.61 -2.87
CA GLN A 80 14.96 12.32 -2.77
C GLN A 80 14.87 13.77 -3.22
N ASN A 81 13.91 14.05 -4.10
CA ASN A 81 13.62 15.37 -4.63
C ASN A 81 12.13 15.44 -4.98
N ILE A 82 11.41 16.33 -4.28
CA ILE A 82 9.98 16.61 -4.49
C ILE A 82 9.71 17.55 -5.69
N ALA A 83 10.73 17.87 -6.49
CA ALA A 83 10.63 18.76 -7.63
C ALA A 83 10.10 18.11 -8.91
N ASP A 84 9.69 16.83 -8.90
CA ASP A 84 9.05 16.24 -10.08
C ASP A 84 7.77 17.02 -10.42
N PRO A 85 7.72 17.72 -11.57
CA PRO A 85 6.59 18.57 -11.92
C PRO A 85 5.34 17.77 -12.31
N PHE A 86 5.45 16.46 -12.53
CA PHE A 86 4.36 15.61 -12.98
C PHE A 86 3.79 14.75 -11.85
N THR A 87 4.53 13.78 -11.33
CA THR A 87 4.01 12.85 -10.32
C THR A 87 4.95 12.70 -9.15
N GLN A 88 4.40 12.88 -7.95
CA GLN A 88 5.16 12.92 -6.72
C GLN A 88 4.27 12.60 -5.53
N VAL A 89 4.73 11.75 -4.60
CA VAL A 89 4.08 11.60 -3.30
C VAL A 89 4.70 12.62 -2.34
N TYR A 90 3.88 13.42 -1.65
CA TYR A 90 4.38 14.32 -0.61
C TYR A 90 4.34 13.69 0.77
N ASN A 91 3.23 13.05 1.12
CA ASN A 91 3.08 12.34 2.39
C ASN A 91 1.86 11.43 2.41
N PHE A 92 1.90 10.54 3.40
CA PHE A 92 0.75 9.79 3.87
C PHE A 92 0.54 10.09 5.36
N THR A 93 -0.70 10.36 5.74
CA THR A 93 -1.10 10.37 7.15
C THR A 93 -2.16 9.31 7.37
N LEU A 94 -2.10 8.64 8.51
CA LEU A 94 -2.92 7.49 8.82
C LEU A 94 -3.62 7.69 10.15
N PHE A 95 -4.90 7.33 10.19
CA PHE A 95 -5.73 7.40 11.39
C PHE A 95 -6.49 6.09 11.58
N LEU A 96 -6.79 5.76 12.82
CA LEU A 96 -7.69 4.68 13.18
C LEU A 96 -9.02 5.29 13.65
N THR A 97 -10.06 5.19 12.83
CA THR A 97 -11.33 5.90 13.04
C THR A 97 -12.51 4.94 13.21
N SER A 98 -13.43 5.23 14.13
CA SER A 98 -14.67 4.47 14.31
C SER A 98 -15.83 5.38 14.68
N THR A 99 -16.77 5.51 13.76
CA THR A 99 -18.00 6.28 14.01
C THR A 99 -18.88 5.65 15.08
N ALA A 100 -18.80 4.32 15.27
CA ALA A 100 -19.60 3.62 16.28
C ALA A 100 -19.12 3.95 17.71
N THR A 101 -17.81 3.93 17.94
CA THR A 101 -17.23 4.21 19.26
C THR A 101 -16.88 5.69 19.44
N GLN A 102 -17.08 6.51 18.40
CA GLN A 102 -16.64 7.90 18.35
C GLN A 102 -15.16 8.02 18.74
N LYS A 103 -14.29 7.16 18.18
CA LYS A 103 -12.83 7.25 18.31
C LYS A 103 -12.10 7.60 17.02
N ASN A 104 -11.13 8.50 17.12
CA ASN A 104 -10.22 8.87 16.03
C ASN A 104 -8.79 8.94 16.59
N PHE A 105 -7.96 7.94 16.32
CA PHE A 105 -6.59 7.91 16.82
C PHE A 105 -5.60 8.19 15.69
N THR A 106 -4.57 8.98 15.98
CA THR A 106 -3.43 9.14 15.07
C THR A 106 -2.62 7.85 15.03
N ILE A 107 -2.42 7.30 13.82
CA ILE A 107 -1.40 6.27 13.56
C ILE A 107 -0.10 6.97 13.14
N SER A 108 -0.15 7.83 12.13
CA SER A 108 0.99 8.61 11.63
C SER A 108 0.53 9.97 11.12
N ASN A 109 1.22 11.05 11.52
CA ASN A 109 0.86 12.43 11.14
C ASN A 109 2.05 13.37 10.92
N LEU A 110 3.27 12.84 10.74
CA LEU A 110 4.49 13.62 10.43
C LEU A 110 4.92 14.62 11.52
N THR A 111 4.38 14.54 12.75
CA THR A 111 4.64 15.55 13.79
C THR A 111 5.92 15.31 14.58
N THR A 112 6.52 14.13 14.47
CA THR A 112 7.74 13.77 15.20
C THR A 112 8.75 13.13 14.24
N SER A 113 9.95 12.83 14.73
CA SER A 113 10.92 11.98 14.03
C SER A 113 10.89 10.52 14.52
N THR A 114 10.00 10.20 15.46
CA THR A 114 9.92 8.89 16.11
C THR A 114 8.66 8.14 15.66
N PRO A 115 8.78 6.93 15.11
CA PRO A 115 7.64 6.11 14.75
C PRO A 115 6.64 5.93 15.91
N PRO A 116 5.34 5.82 15.61
CA PRO A 116 4.74 5.80 14.27
C PRO A 116 4.32 7.19 13.78
N PHE A 117 4.47 8.23 14.61
CA PHE A 117 4.10 9.62 14.26
C PHE A 117 5.09 10.31 13.32
N ALA A 118 6.23 9.67 13.06
CA ALA A 118 7.19 10.09 12.06
C ALA A 118 6.62 10.03 10.65
N ASP A 119 7.33 10.68 9.72
CA ASP A 119 7.08 10.49 8.31
C ASP A 119 7.34 9.04 7.90
N ILE A 120 6.26 8.38 7.49
CA ILE A 120 6.30 6.99 7.04
C ILE A 120 7.15 6.82 5.78
N LEU A 121 7.27 7.86 4.95
CA LEU A 121 8.07 7.81 3.73
C LEU A 121 9.56 7.60 4.03
N ASP A 122 10.04 8.19 5.13
CA ASP A 122 11.43 8.10 5.58
C ASP A 122 11.73 6.80 6.35
N GLN A 123 10.68 6.12 6.81
CA GLN A 123 10.85 4.84 7.46
C GLN A 123 11.39 3.80 6.48
N GLU A 124 12.28 2.90 6.91
CA GLU A 124 12.81 1.84 6.04
C GLU A 124 13.37 2.40 4.72
N SER A 125 14.39 3.26 4.82
CA SER A 125 14.97 3.96 3.67
C SER A 125 15.33 3.00 2.51
N GLY A 126 14.96 3.40 1.29
CA GLY A 126 15.12 2.59 0.07
C GLY A 126 14.03 1.53 -0.17
N GLN A 127 13.15 1.25 0.81
CA GLN A 127 12.03 0.34 0.61
C GLN A 127 10.82 1.08 0.02
N THR A 128 10.20 0.47 -0.99
CA THR A 128 8.94 0.96 -1.57
C THR A 128 7.74 0.65 -0.68
N VAL A 129 7.83 -0.41 0.11
CA VAL A 129 6.83 -0.83 1.09
C VAL A 129 7.27 -0.36 2.47
N LYS A 130 6.34 0.30 3.16
CA LYS A 130 6.48 0.73 4.55
C LYS A 130 5.64 -0.15 5.44
N HIS A 131 6.26 -0.74 6.44
CA HIS A 131 5.58 -1.48 7.48
C HIS A 131 5.23 -0.53 8.63
N ILE A 132 4.09 -0.66 9.27
CA ILE A 132 3.77 0.11 10.48
C ILE A 132 3.38 -0.91 11.54
N ASN A 133 4.01 -0.78 12.71
CA ASN A 133 3.67 -1.54 13.90
C ASN A 133 3.00 -0.58 14.88
N PHE A 134 1.69 -0.39 14.71
CA PHE A 134 0.93 0.52 15.56
C PHE A 134 0.51 -0.18 16.85
N GLU A 135 1.04 0.31 17.97
CA GLU A 135 0.68 -0.15 19.31
C GLU A 135 -0.76 0.27 19.62
N TRP A 136 -1.64 -0.70 19.93
CA TRP A 136 -3.01 -0.39 20.32
C TRP A 136 -3.03 0.50 21.57
N PRO A 137 -3.80 1.59 21.60
CA PRO A 137 -3.94 2.41 22.79
C PRO A 137 -4.76 1.69 23.89
N GLU A 138 -4.59 2.15 25.13
CA GLU A 138 -5.05 1.45 26.33
C GLU A 138 -6.57 1.16 26.36
N CYS A 139 -7.40 2.05 25.81
CA CYS A 139 -8.85 1.84 25.80
C CYS A 139 -9.32 0.75 24.80
N LEU A 140 -8.42 0.21 23.97
CA LEU A 140 -8.67 -0.95 23.11
C LEU A 140 -8.19 -2.27 23.72
N VAL A 141 -7.63 -2.26 24.94
CA VAL A 141 -7.25 -3.48 25.67
C VAL A 141 -8.51 -4.26 26.04
N GLY A 142 -8.50 -5.57 25.79
CA GLY A 142 -9.59 -6.49 26.12
C GLY A 142 -9.57 -7.77 25.28
N ASP A 143 -10.41 -8.74 25.62
CA ASP A 143 -10.46 -10.08 25.05
C ASP A 143 -11.86 -10.59 24.66
N ASN A 144 -12.85 -9.69 24.66
CA ASN A 144 -14.29 -9.93 24.44
C ASN A 144 -15.01 -10.63 25.60
N ASN A 145 -14.41 -10.74 26.79
CA ASN A 145 -15.12 -11.20 27.98
C ASN A 145 -15.57 -10.04 28.89
N GLU A 146 -15.37 -8.80 28.45
CA GLU A 146 -15.73 -7.60 29.19
C GLU A 146 -17.18 -7.18 28.94
N ASP A 147 -17.74 -6.41 29.87
CA ASP A 147 -19.07 -5.82 29.72
C ASP A 147 -19.13 -4.96 28.46
N GLU A 148 -20.28 -4.97 27.77
CA GLU A 148 -20.48 -4.16 26.57
C GLU A 148 -20.21 -2.67 26.85
N GLY A 149 -19.41 -2.04 25.98
CA GLY A 149 -19.04 -0.63 26.11
C GLY A 149 -17.95 -0.33 27.15
N SER A 150 -17.42 -1.33 27.86
CA SER A 150 -16.29 -1.15 28.78
C SER A 150 -14.95 -0.90 28.09
N THR A 151 -14.83 -1.29 26.83
CA THR A 151 -13.67 -1.03 25.96
C THR A 151 -14.14 -0.30 24.70
N ALA A 152 -13.22 0.41 24.04
CA ALA A 152 -13.49 1.04 22.76
C ALA A 152 -13.31 0.07 21.57
N ARG A 153 -13.24 -1.25 21.80
CA ARG A 153 -13.08 -2.26 20.76
C ARG A 153 -14.32 -2.31 19.87
N GLY A 154 -14.17 -2.65 18.60
CA GLY A 154 -15.25 -2.47 17.63
C GLY A 154 -14.81 -2.48 16.17
N ASP A 155 -15.70 -2.05 15.30
CA ASP A 155 -15.38 -1.80 13.89
C ASP A 155 -14.65 -0.46 13.75
N TYR A 156 -13.55 -0.48 13.00
CA TYR A 156 -12.73 0.69 12.71
C TYR A 156 -12.39 0.74 11.22
N ASN A 157 -12.02 1.91 10.74
CA ASN A 157 -11.31 2.09 9.49
C ASN A 157 -9.88 2.49 9.80
N ILE A 158 -8.93 1.91 9.07
CA ILE A 158 -7.66 2.56 8.83
C ILE A 158 -7.95 3.60 7.75
N SER A 159 -7.94 4.88 8.11
CA SER A 159 -8.11 6.00 7.19
C SER A 159 -6.74 6.44 6.68
N ILE A 160 -6.49 6.26 5.38
CA ILE A 160 -5.24 6.62 4.70
C ILE A 160 -5.50 7.91 3.93
N HIS A 161 -4.88 8.98 4.37
CA HIS A 161 -4.91 10.29 3.73
C HIS A 161 -3.63 10.44 2.91
N GLN A 162 -3.78 10.80 1.64
CA GLN A 162 -2.68 10.85 0.69
C GLN A 162 -2.61 12.24 0.09
N ASN A 163 -1.47 12.91 0.24
CA ASN A 163 -1.18 14.16 -0.44
C ASN A 163 -0.11 13.91 -1.51
N TYR A 164 -0.45 14.16 -2.76
CA TYR A 164 0.40 13.83 -3.90
C TYR A 164 0.09 14.70 -5.11
N ARG A 165 1.04 14.77 -6.04
CA ARG A 165 0.82 15.27 -7.39
C ARG A 165 0.63 14.09 -8.34
N LEU A 166 -0.33 14.22 -9.24
CA LEU A 166 -0.57 13.27 -10.32
C LEU A 166 -0.66 14.04 -11.64
N ASN A 167 0.27 13.77 -12.55
CA ASN A 167 0.37 14.37 -13.88
C ASN A 167 0.17 15.91 -13.87
N GLY A 168 0.87 16.59 -12.96
CA GLY A 168 0.84 18.05 -12.83
C GLY A 168 -0.29 18.61 -11.97
N VAL A 169 -1.20 17.76 -11.46
CA VAL A 169 -2.34 18.19 -10.64
C VAL A 169 -2.16 17.75 -9.19
N GLU A 170 -2.26 18.69 -8.26
CA GLU A 170 -2.24 18.40 -6.83
C GLU A 170 -3.53 17.66 -6.40
N ARG A 171 -3.35 16.60 -5.62
CA ARG A 171 -4.40 15.68 -5.20
C ARG A 171 -4.29 15.38 -3.71
N TYR A 172 -5.46 15.30 -3.11
CA TYR A 172 -5.70 14.85 -1.77
C TYR A 172 -6.82 13.83 -1.80
N THR A 173 -6.54 12.64 -1.28
CA THR A 173 -7.50 11.53 -1.25
C THR A 173 -7.55 10.93 0.15
N ILE A 174 -8.73 10.45 0.52
CA ILE A 174 -8.95 9.69 1.75
C ILE A 174 -9.46 8.31 1.34
N PHE A 175 -8.81 7.27 1.84
CA PHE A 175 -9.24 5.89 1.65
C PHE A 175 -9.47 5.22 3.00
N ASN A 176 -10.67 4.69 3.21
CA ASN A 176 -11.05 4.02 4.46
C ASN A 176 -11.01 2.50 4.26
N LEU A 177 -10.05 1.82 4.89
CA LEU A 177 -9.95 0.37 4.92
C LEU A 177 -10.62 -0.17 6.20
N PRO A 178 -11.77 -0.85 6.10
CA PRO A 178 -12.44 -1.40 7.27
C PRO A 178 -11.64 -2.54 7.88
N ILE A 179 -11.59 -2.59 9.20
CA ILE A 179 -11.06 -3.67 10.04
C ILE A 179 -11.97 -3.86 11.26
N SER A 180 -11.77 -4.94 11.99
CA SER A 180 -12.56 -5.24 13.18
C SER A 180 -11.66 -5.52 14.37
N VAL A 181 -11.62 -4.63 15.36
CA VAL A 181 -10.80 -4.79 16.57
C VAL A 181 -11.52 -5.72 17.53
N THR A 182 -11.34 -7.03 17.33
CA THR A 182 -12.06 -8.11 18.03
C THR A 182 -11.18 -9.23 18.54
N ASN A 183 -9.91 -9.31 18.17
CA ASN A 183 -9.01 -10.27 18.82
C ASN A 183 -8.50 -9.70 20.15
N SER A 184 -8.00 -10.58 21.03
CA SER A 184 -7.50 -10.17 22.35
C SER A 184 -6.32 -9.20 22.21
N ILE A 185 -6.35 -8.13 22.99
CA ILE A 185 -5.28 -7.13 23.12
C ILE A 185 -4.87 -7.11 24.58
N GLN A 186 -3.66 -7.58 24.87
CA GLN A 186 -3.11 -7.63 26.22
C GLN A 186 -2.70 -6.25 26.69
N ARG A 187 -2.99 -5.91 27.96
CA ARG A 187 -2.60 -4.61 28.57
C ARG A 187 -1.10 -4.35 28.49
N PHE A 188 -0.32 -5.39 28.75
CA PHE A 188 1.14 -5.36 28.74
C PHE A 188 1.65 -6.27 27.61
N PRO A 189 2.02 -5.71 26.46
CA PRO A 189 2.69 -6.47 25.42
C PRO A 189 4.03 -7.06 25.92
N GLY A 190 4.46 -8.17 25.33
CA GLY A 190 5.69 -8.85 25.75
C GLY A 190 6.94 -8.01 25.45
N ALA A 191 7.96 -8.05 26.32
CA ALA A 191 9.18 -7.23 26.20
C ALA A 191 9.92 -7.34 24.86
N SER A 192 9.76 -8.47 24.15
CA SER A 192 10.30 -8.68 22.80
C SER A 192 9.79 -7.66 21.77
N GLN A 193 8.67 -6.98 22.03
CA GLN A 193 8.14 -5.91 21.18
C GLN A 193 9.15 -4.83 20.82
N LEU A 194 10.05 -4.48 21.75
CA LEU A 194 10.99 -3.38 21.57
C LEU A 194 12.08 -3.72 20.55
N THR A 195 12.18 -4.99 20.17
CA THR A 195 13.13 -5.48 19.17
C THR A 195 12.53 -5.62 17.78
N THR A 196 11.20 -5.47 17.63
CA THR A 196 10.52 -5.51 16.33
C THR A 196 11.03 -4.40 15.42
N LYS A 197 11.15 -4.69 14.12
CA LYS A 197 11.53 -3.74 13.07
C LYS A 197 10.39 -3.62 12.06
N PRO A 198 9.89 -2.42 11.77
CA PRO A 198 10.17 -1.14 12.45
C PRO A 198 9.77 -1.19 13.94
N ALA A 199 10.36 -0.30 14.74
CA ALA A 199 10.02 -0.23 16.16
C ALA A 199 8.53 0.10 16.32
N PRO A 200 7.83 -0.56 17.26
CA PRO A 200 6.42 -0.28 17.47
C PRO A 200 6.23 1.07 18.15
N GLY A 201 5.04 1.62 17.95
CA GLY A 201 4.58 2.71 18.78
C GLY A 201 3.18 3.16 18.39
N PRO A 202 2.66 4.22 19.02
CA PRO A 202 3.38 5.06 19.96
C PRO A 202 3.43 4.38 21.35
N LEU A 203 4.57 4.48 22.05
CA LEU A 203 4.75 3.90 23.38
C LEU A 203 4.72 4.99 24.45
N SER A 204 4.19 4.67 25.63
CA SER A 204 4.29 5.53 26.80
C SER A 204 5.74 5.63 27.28
N ALA A 205 6.05 6.62 28.11
CA ALA A 205 7.39 6.79 28.70
C ALA A 205 7.89 5.54 29.45
N ASN A 206 6.98 4.67 29.90
CA ASN A 206 7.29 3.44 30.62
C ASN A 206 7.33 2.19 29.70
N GLY A 207 7.24 2.37 28.37
CA GLY A 207 7.31 1.26 27.40
C GLY A 207 6.03 0.43 27.24
N GLY A 208 4.90 0.88 27.80
CA GLY A 208 3.58 0.28 27.62
C GLY A 208 2.67 1.06 26.67
N ARG A 209 1.45 0.55 26.44
CA ARG A 209 0.41 1.21 25.64
C ARG A 209 0.13 2.64 26.09
N LEU A 210 -0.10 3.55 25.15
CA LEU A 210 -0.47 4.93 25.48
C LEU A 210 -1.94 5.05 25.88
N PRO A 211 -2.27 5.96 26.82
CA PRO A 211 -3.66 6.32 27.07
C PRO A 211 -4.30 6.90 25.80
N CYS A 212 -5.54 6.51 25.52
CA CYS A 212 -6.25 6.92 24.29
C CYS A 212 -6.26 8.44 24.08
N ALA A 213 -6.51 9.21 25.15
CA ALA A 213 -6.55 10.68 25.10
C ALA A 213 -5.25 11.34 24.61
N MET A 214 -4.11 10.64 24.64
CA MET A 214 -2.82 11.17 24.17
C MET A 214 -2.70 11.17 22.65
N ILE A 215 -3.47 10.32 21.96
CA ILE A 215 -3.37 10.11 20.51
C ILE A 215 -4.72 10.29 19.81
N GLU A 216 -5.77 10.60 20.59
CA GLU A 216 -7.12 10.84 20.13
C GLU A 216 -7.24 12.26 19.57
N ASN A 217 -7.77 12.35 18.36
CA ASN A 217 -8.07 13.61 17.69
C ASN A 217 -9.55 13.94 17.85
N PRO A 218 -9.92 15.23 17.71
CA PRO A 218 -11.30 15.61 17.51
C PRO A 218 -11.92 14.88 16.32
N TRP A 219 -13.23 14.67 16.38
CA TRP A 219 -13.99 14.16 15.25
C TRP A 219 -14.12 15.19 14.14
N GLU A 220 -13.83 14.75 12.93
CA GLU A 220 -14.12 15.51 11.73
C GLU A 220 -15.41 15.00 11.10
N ASP A 221 -16.32 15.92 10.80
CA ASP A 221 -17.58 15.59 10.15
C ASP A 221 -17.36 14.96 8.77
N PHE A 222 -18.22 14.00 8.42
CA PHE A 222 -18.12 13.27 7.17
C PHE A 222 -18.19 14.19 5.94
N GLN A 223 -19.06 15.21 5.97
CA GLN A 223 -19.18 16.13 4.84
C GLN A 223 -17.91 16.96 4.66
N THR A 224 -17.24 17.33 5.75
CA THR A 224 -15.95 18.02 5.69
C THR A 224 -14.89 17.15 5.03
N GLN A 225 -14.81 15.86 5.39
CA GLN A 225 -13.88 14.91 4.75
C GLN A 225 -14.19 14.71 3.26
N VAL A 226 -15.47 14.61 2.88
CA VAL A 226 -15.86 14.50 1.47
C VAL A 226 -15.52 15.77 0.69
N ASN A 227 -15.69 16.95 1.29
CA ASN A 227 -15.37 18.22 0.65
C ASN A 227 -13.87 18.50 0.55
N SER A 228 -13.03 17.81 1.35
CA SER A 228 -11.58 18.01 1.33
C SER A 228 -10.86 17.19 0.27
N VAL A 229 -11.51 16.14 -0.27
CA VAL A 229 -10.90 15.26 -1.29
C VAL A 229 -11.15 15.75 -2.71
N ASN A 230 -10.16 15.53 -3.58
CA ASN A 230 -10.26 15.79 -5.02
C ASN A 230 -9.73 14.59 -5.82
N ASN A 231 -10.39 13.45 -5.63
CA ASN A 231 -10.04 12.16 -6.24
C ASN A 231 -9.81 12.25 -7.76
N PRO A 232 -8.87 11.45 -8.31
CA PRO A 232 -8.68 11.32 -9.75
C PRO A 232 -9.88 10.60 -10.41
N PRO A 233 -10.05 10.72 -11.73
CA PRO A 233 -11.19 10.10 -12.45
C PRO A 233 -11.16 8.57 -12.51
N GLY A 234 -10.07 7.93 -12.10
CA GLY A 234 -9.84 6.48 -12.12
C GLY A 234 -8.64 6.09 -11.27
N GLN A 235 -8.36 4.80 -11.15
CA GLN A 235 -7.26 4.31 -10.32
C GLN A 235 -5.90 4.71 -10.96
N PRO A 236 -5.04 5.49 -10.28
CA PRO A 236 -3.84 6.08 -10.92
C PRO A 236 -2.75 5.13 -11.40
N ILE A 237 -2.80 3.85 -11.05
CA ILE A 237 -1.73 2.89 -11.35
C ILE A 237 -2.18 1.92 -12.47
N GLN A 238 -3.48 1.65 -12.56
CA GLN A 238 -4.12 0.71 -13.48
C GLN A 238 -4.83 1.41 -14.63
N ASP A 239 -5.55 2.51 -14.37
CA ASP A 239 -6.45 3.14 -15.34
C ASP A 239 -5.90 4.45 -15.90
N ILE A 240 -5.03 5.14 -15.16
CA ILE A 240 -4.42 6.41 -15.57
C ILE A 240 -2.90 6.20 -15.67
N PRO A 241 -2.25 6.44 -16.82
CA PRO A 241 -0.80 6.40 -16.90
C PRO A 241 -0.14 7.43 -15.97
N LEU A 242 0.92 7.00 -15.27
CA LEU A 242 1.72 7.86 -14.40
C LEU A 242 2.80 8.56 -15.22
N GLU A 243 2.74 9.89 -15.28
CA GLU A 243 3.76 10.72 -15.92
C GLU A 243 4.81 11.13 -14.88
N THR A 244 6.09 10.96 -15.22
CA THR A 244 7.22 11.40 -14.38
C THR A 244 8.19 12.18 -15.23
N SER A 245 8.88 13.14 -14.63
CA SER A 245 10.00 13.80 -15.30
C SER A 245 11.17 12.83 -15.45
N VAL A 246 11.98 12.99 -16.50
CA VAL A 246 13.22 12.21 -16.66
C VAL A 246 14.15 12.55 -15.50
N ARG A 247 14.53 11.56 -14.70
CA ARG A 247 15.45 11.75 -13.57
C ARG A 247 16.82 11.14 -13.87
N SER A 248 17.88 11.85 -13.50
CA SER A 248 19.27 11.39 -13.61
C SER A 248 19.78 10.69 -12.33
N ASP A 249 18.98 10.66 -11.26
CA ASP A 249 19.33 10.13 -9.94
C ASP A 249 19.01 8.64 -9.75
N GLY A 250 18.72 7.91 -10.84
CA GLY A 250 18.63 6.45 -10.84
C GLY A 250 17.29 5.87 -10.38
N GLY A 251 16.23 6.68 -10.30
CA GLY A 251 14.88 6.23 -9.96
C GLY A 251 13.88 6.32 -11.11
N GLN A 252 14.10 5.60 -12.21
CA GLN A 252 13.05 5.26 -13.18
C GLN A 252 13.23 3.78 -13.55
N VAL A 253 12.32 2.92 -13.11
CA VAL A 253 12.12 1.60 -13.72
C VAL A 253 10.70 1.54 -14.24
N GLY A 254 10.58 1.69 -15.55
CA GLY A 254 9.31 1.66 -16.28
C GLY A 254 9.35 2.54 -17.52
N GLY A 255 10.35 2.37 -18.39
CA GLY A 255 10.23 2.91 -19.74
C GLY A 255 9.14 2.13 -20.48
N ASN A 256 8.23 2.83 -21.15
CA ASN A 256 7.48 2.20 -22.24
C ASN A 256 8.51 1.77 -23.29
N GLY A 257 8.59 0.49 -23.58
CA GLY A 257 9.37 -0.02 -24.71
C GLY A 257 8.84 0.58 -26.01
N ALA A 258 9.49 1.63 -26.47
CA ALA A 258 9.47 2.01 -27.87
C ALA A 258 10.68 1.32 -28.52
N ASP A 259 10.40 0.31 -29.33
CA ASP A 259 11.33 -0.11 -30.37
C ASP A 259 11.64 1.12 -31.22
N GLU A 260 12.88 1.61 -31.18
CA GLU A 260 13.60 2.15 -32.33
C GLU A 260 15.02 2.61 -31.95
N GLY A 261 16.01 1.87 -32.44
CA GLY A 261 17.37 2.35 -32.68
C GLY A 261 17.74 1.91 -34.11
N SER A 262 17.48 2.71 -35.14
CA SER A 262 18.17 3.94 -35.55
C SER A 262 19.16 3.70 -36.69
N SER A 263 18.72 4.18 -37.86
CA SER A 263 19.42 5.01 -38.85
C SER A 263 20.66 4.50 -39.60
N GLY A 264 20.58 4.65 -40.93
CA GLY A 264 21.72 4.58 -41.84
C GLY A 264 21.36 5.00 -43.26
N SER A 265 21.09 6.29 -43.49
CA SER A 265 20.95 6.87 -44.83
C SER A 265 22.23 6.74 -45.66
N ARG A 266 22.16 6.10 -46.84
CA ARG A 266 23.00 6.43 -48.00
C ARG A 266 22.23 6.30 -49.31
N SER A 267 22.12 7.44 -49.99
CA SER A 267 21.78 7.58 -51.41
C SER A 267 22.85 6.90 -52.29
N GLY A 268 22.42 6.21 -53.35
CA GLY A 268 23.28 5.61 -54.35
C GLY A 268 22.51 4.83 -55.41
N SER A 269 22.16 5.50 -56.51
CA SER A 269 21.64 4.90 -57.75
C SER A 269 22.72 4.04 -58.42
N GLY A 270 22.33 2.87 -58.96
CA GLY A 270 23.17 2.05 -59.83
C GLY A 270 22.62 0.64 -60.02
N GLY A 271 22.06 0.37 -61.20
CA GLY A 271 21.45 -0.92 -61.56
C GLY A 271 22.44 -2.08 -61.73
N GLY A 272 21.91 -3.30 -61.71
CA GLY A 272 22.68 -4.52 -61.94
C GLY A 272 21.83 -5.78 -61.80
N ASN A 273 21.51 -6.34 -62.96
CA ASN A 273 20.74 -7.55 -63.25
C ASN A 273 21.38 -8.85 -62.68
N GLY A 274 20.59 -9.89 -62.38
CA GLY A 274 21.14 -11.27 -62.33
C GLY A 274 20.59 -12.28 -61.30
N ASN A 275 19.43 -12.84 -61.60
CA ASN A 275 19.11 -14.29 -61.68
C ASN A 275 19.56 -15.33 -60.60
N SER A 276 18.56 -16.14 -60.20
CA SER A 276 18.58 -17.61 -59.95
C SER A 276 18.89 -18.23 -58.58
N GLN A 277 17.82 -18.90 -58.08
CA GLN A 277 17.72 -20.30 -57.67
C GLN A 277 18.17 -20.79 -56.28
N GLY A 278 17.24 -21.54 -55.66
CA GLY A 278 17.46 -22.60 -54.65
C GLY A 278 17.67 -22.06 -53.24
N GLY A 279 17.06 -22.56 -52.18
CA GLY A 279 16.41 -23.83 -51.92
C GLY A 279 16.25 -23.90 -50.40
N THR A 280 15.16 -24.50 -49.97
CA THR A 280 14.66 -24.65 -48.61
C THR A 280 15.61 -25.32 -47.60
N ASN A 281 15.46 -24.88 -46.35
CA ASN A 281 15.58 -25.63 -45.08
C ASN A 281 16.97 -26.13 -44.65
N GLY A 282 17.59 -25.37 -43.75
CA GLY A 282 18.61 -25.89 -42.84
C GLY A 282 18.00 -26.80 -41.77
N GLN A 283 18.15 -28.11 -41.95
CA GLN A 283 18.34 -29.09 -40.88
C GLN A 283 19.52 -28.62 -40.01
N GLY A 284 19.58 -28.83 -38.70
CA GLY A 284 19.26 -30.03 -37.96
C GLY A 284 20.54 -30.50 -37.25
N GLU A 285 20.33 -30.98 -36.02
CA GLU A 285 21.15 -31.97 -35.32
C GLU A 285 22.46 -31.63 -34.60
N ILE A 286 22.45 -32.21 -33.41
CA ILE A 286 23.46 -32.36 -32.38
C ILE A 286 24.22 -33.67 -32.65
N ALA A 287 25.47 -33.74 -32.15
CA ALA A 287 26.22 -34.91 -31.65
C ALA A 287 27.50 -35.29 -32.46
N PRO A 288 28.38 -36.17 -31.94
CA PRO A 288 29.51 -35.77 -31.09
C PRO A 288 30.86 -36.44 -31.48
N GLY A 289 31.96 -36.03 -30.82
CA GLY A 289 33.01 -36.98 -30.39
C GLY A 289 34.33 -37.10 -31.19
N GLN A 290 35.41 -36.72 -30.49
CA GLN A 290 36.70 -37.42 -30.32
C GLN A 290 37.80 -37.48 -31.42
N GLY A 291 39.01 -37.08 -30.99
CA GLY A 291 40.28 -37.79 -31.25
C GLY A 291 41.39 -36.92 -31.88
N GLY A 292 42.24 -36.24 -31.10
CA GLY A 292 43.62 -36.65 -30.75
C GLY A 292 44.60 -35.51 -31.14
N ASN A 293 45.79 -35.28 -30.58
CA ASN A 293 46.66 -36.01 -29.65
C ASN A 293 47.82 -35.08 -29.18
N ALA A 294 48.54 -35.52 -28.12
CA ALA A 294 49.88 -35.11 -27.65
C ALA A 294 49.99 -33.83 -26.76
N ALA A 295 50.31 -33.91 -25.45
CA ALA A 295 51.58 -34.24 -24.74
C ALA A 295 52.26 -32.93 -24.23
N LEU A 296 53.00 -32.75 -23.13
CA LEU A 296 53.41 -33.48 -21.90
C LEU A 296 54.16 -32.43 -21.02
N GLY A 297 54.21 -32.59 -19.68
CA GLY A 297 55.16 -31.94 -18.74
C GLY A 297 54.49 -31.26 -17.53
N ALA A 298 54.45 -31.85 -16.32
CA ALA A 298 55.52 -32.04 -15.30
C ALA A 298 56.07 -30.70 -14.75
N ALA A 299 56.15 -30.42 -13.45
CA ALA A 299 56.15 -31.26 -12.24
C ALA A 299 55.36 -30.62 -11.09
#